data_AF-A0A8H7KGC0-F1
#
_entry.id   AF-A0A8H7KGC0-F1
#
_cell.length_a   1.000
_cell.length_b   1.000
_cell.length_c   1.000
_cell.angle_alpha   90.00
_cell.angle_beta   90.00
_cell.angle_gamma   90.00
#
_symmetry.space_group_name_H-M   'P 1'
#
loop_
_entity.id
_entity.type
_entity.pdbx_description
1 polymer ?
#
loop_
_entity_poly.entity_id
_entity_poly.type
_entity_poly.pdbx_seq_one_letter_code
_entity_poly.pdbx_strand_id
1 'polypeptide(L)'
;MTTEYTSGALYLAGFTQARSPHIGLLLAKDVTKGTLFHIRIDRQTSPHWQFQRRTQLITGDMFLSSLLRITKEPLALDTAENIIEKIALRIPPPENGDFGECAPWALELVQALYEEGIVDLLDVDQLGEEVDSFAKESRAYARRDKFPNLATSNFCR
;
A
#
# COMPACT_ATOMS: atom_id res chain seq x y z
N MET A 1 -16.75 -11.22 7.12
CA MET A 1 -16.12 -9.97 6.63
C MET A 1 -15.75 -10.21 5.19
N THR A 2 -16.16 -9.32 4.28
CA THR A 2 -16.03 -9.52 2.83
C THR A 2 -14.58 -9.38 2.39
N THR A 3 -13.99 -10.50 1.95
CA THR A 3 -12.70 -10.58 1.24
C THR A 3 -12.82 -10.13 -0.22
N GLU A 4 -13.62 -9.09 -0.46
CA GLU A 4 -13.87 -8.55 -1.80
C GLU A 4 -13.12 -7.24 -1.99
N TYR A 5 -12.57 -7.06 -3.19
CA TYR A 5 -11.98 -5.79 -3.59
C TYR A 5 -13.08 -4.73 -3.66
N THR A 6 -12.93 -3.66 -2.88
CA THR A 6 -13.96 -2.64 -2.70
C THR A 6 -13.43 -1.28 -3.15
N SER A 7 -14.10 -0.65 -4.12
CA SER A 7 -13.81 0.74 -4.50
C SER A 7 -13.88 1.65 -3.28
N GLY A 8 -12.92 2.56 -3.14
CA GLY A 8 -12.81 3.46 -1.99
C GLY A 8 -12.09 2.87 -0.77
N ALA A 9 -11.84 1.56 -0.73
CA ALA A 9 -11.07 0.99 0.36
C ALA A 9 -9.57 1.26 0.21
N LEU A 10 -8.87 1.38 1.34
CA LEU A 10 -7.41 1.43 1.38
C LEU A 10 -6.82 0.05 1.61
N TYR A 11 -5.72 -0.22 0.92
CA TYR A 11 -4.97 -1.46 1.03
C TYR A 11 -3.48 -1.19 1.19
N LEU A 12 -2.82 -1.96 2.05
CA LEU A 12 -1.38 -2.17 1.91
C LEU A 12 -1.15 -3.18 0.78
N ALA A 13 -0.54 -2.70 -0.29
CA ALA A 13 -0.31 -3.45 -1.52
C ALA A 13 1.10 -4.06 -1.52
N GLY A 14 1.19 -5.38 -1.59
CA GLY A 14 2.45 -6.11 -1.63
C GLY A 14 2.84 -6.52 -3.04
N PHE A 15 4.07 -6.19 -3.43
CA PHE A 15 4.65 -6.47 -4.75
C PHE A 15 5.82 -7.46 -4.65
N THR A 16 5.81 -8.44 -5.54
CA THR A 16 6.89 -9.42 -5.72
C THR A 16 7.87 -8.91 -6.77
N GLN A 17 8.69 -7.90 -6.41
CA GLN A 17 9.72 -7.33 -7.31
C GLN A 17 11.16 -7.56 -6.83
N ALA A 18 11.34 -8.06 -5.60
CA ALA A 18 12.65 -8.18 -4.98
C ALA A 18 12.73 -9.25 -3.89
N ARG A 19 13.86 -9.28 -3.17
CA ARG A 19 14.15 -10.26 -2.09
C ARG A 19 13.28 -10.07 -0.84
N SER A 20 12.82 -8.84 -0.58
CA SER A 20 11.89 -8.48 0.50
C SER A 20 10.55 -8.01 -0.10
N PRO A 21 9.41 -8.16 0.60
CA PRO A 21 8.14 -7.60 0.15
C PRO A 21 8.26 -6.09 -0.10
N HIS A 22 7.92 -5.66 -1.30
CA HIS A 22 7.86 -4.26 -1.65
C HIS A 22 6.43 -3.78 -1.37
N ILE A 23 6.25 -2.82 -0.47
CA ILE A 23 4.93 -2.43 0.04
C ILE A 23 4.64 -0.97 -0.31
N GLY A 24 3.41 -0.68 -0.72
CA GLY A 24 2.89 0.69 -0.86
C GLY A 24 1.43 0.79 -0.42
N LEU A 25 0.93 2.01 -0.26
CA LEU A 25 -0.48 2.26 0.06
C LEU A 25 -1.28 2.43 -1.22
N LEU A 26 -2.38 1.69 -1.36
CA LEU A 26 -3.26 1.73 -2.52
C LEU A 26 -4.67 2.18 -2.13
N LEU A 27 -5.18 3.24 -2.75
CA LEU A 27 -6.60 3.54 -2.79
C LEU A 27 -7.25 2.83 -3.99
N ALA A 28 -8.22 1.96 -3.70
CA ALA A 28 -8.94 1.22 -4.73
C ALA A 28 -9.91 2.12 -5.51
N LYS A 29 -9.90 2.04 -6.85
CA LYS A 29 -10.88 2.72 -7.70
C LYS A 29 -11.89 1.75 -8.29
N ASP A 30 -11.39 0.72 -8.94
CA ASP A 30 -12.17 -0.35 -9.54
C ASP A 30 -11.32 -1.61 -9.63
N VAL A 31 -11.92 -2.74 -10.04
CA VAL A 31 -11.22 -4.03 -10.10
C VAL A 31 -10.02 -4.07 -11.05
N THR A 32 -9.87 -3.06 -11.92
CA THR A 32 -8.77 -2.97 -12.88
C THR A 32 -7.64 -2.08 -12.40
N LYS A 33 -7.90 -1.09 -11.53
CA LYS A 33 -6.90 -0.08 -11.13
C LYS A 33 -7.17 0.57 -9.77
N GLY A 34 -6.12 1.13 -9.19
CA GLY A 34 -6.17 2.03 -8.05
C GLY A 34 -5.14 3.15 -8.17
N THR A 35 -5.08 3.99 -7.15
CA THR A 35 -4.03 5.00 -6.98
C THR A 35 -3.04 4.50 -5.94
N LEU A 36 -1.77 4.37 -6.33
CA LEU A 36 -0.69 3.94 -5.46
C LEU A 36 0.10 5.16 -4.95
N PHE A 37 0.26 5.22 -3.65
CA PHE A 37 1.11 6.15 -2.89
C PHE A 37 2.30 5.37 -2.35
N HIS A 38 3.48 5.77 -2.74
CA HIS A 38 4.68 4.97 -2.52
C HIS A 38 5.93 5.85 -2.64
N ILE A 39 7.09 5.34 -2.21
CA ILE A 39 8.38 5.99 -2.45
C ILE A 39 9.19 5.17 -3.44
N ARG A 40 9.97 5.83 -4.29
CA ARG A 40 10.88 5.15 -5.22
C ARG A 40 12.24 5.83 -5.24
N ILE A 41 13.28 5.05 -5.47
CA ILE A 41 14.54 5.58 -5.98
C ILE A 41 14.48 5.53 -7.50
N ASP A 42 14.72 6.66 -8.14
CA ASP A 42 15.02 6.69 -9.57
C ASP A 42 16.47 7.13 -9.76
N ARG A 43 17.39 6.16 -9.78
CA ARG A 43 18.83 6.45 -9.88
C ARG A 43 19.23 7.19 -11.17
N GLN A 44 18.34 7.31 -12.16
CA GLN A 44 18.60 8.11 -13.35
C GLN A 44 18.32 9.60 -13.12
N THR A 45 17.41 9.94 -12.20
CA THR A 45 16.96 11.32 -11.97
C THR A 45 17.30 11.85 -10.57
N SER A 46 17.49 10.98 -9.58
CA SER A 46 17.93 11.35 -8.23
C SER A 46 18.58 10.18 -7.49
N PRO A 47 19.64 10.42 -6.70
CA PRO A 47 20.19 9.38 -5.83
C PRO A 47 19.31 9.12 -4.59
N HIS A 48 18.28 9.93 -4.34
CA HIS A 48 17.44 9.87 -3.14
C HIS A 48 16.08 9.23 -3.42
N TRP A 49 15.43 8.72 -2.37
CA TRP A 49 14.03 8.35 -2.42
C TRP A 49 13.16 9.57 -2.70
N GLN A 50 12.12 9.36 -3.50
CA GLN A 50 11.13 10.36 -3.83
C GLN A 50 9.73 9.79 -3.66
N PHE A 51 8.84 10.62 -3.14
CA PHE A 51 7.41 10.33 -3.17
C PHE A 51 6.94 10.14 -4.62
N GLN A 52 6.10 9.14 -4.83
CA GLN A 52 5.43 8.85 -6.07
C GLN A 52 3.95 8.58 -5.81
N ARG A 53 3.12 9.33 -6.53
CA ARG A 53 1.72 9.01 -6.77
C ARG A 53 1.56 8.53 -8.20
N ARG A 54 0.93 7.37 -8.41
CA ARG A 54 0.65 6.87 -9.76
C ARG A 54 -0.60 6.01 -9.83
N THR A 55 -1.13 5.84 -11.04
CA THR A 55 -2.10 4.79 -11.31
C THR A 55 -1.40 3.43 -11.25
N GLN A 56 -1.99 2.47 -10.56
CA GLN A 56 -1.51 1.11 -10.43
C GLN A 56 -2.58 0.15 -10.95
N LEU A 57 -2.17 -0.75 -11.85
CA LEU A 57 -3.04 -1.82 -12.33
C LEU A 57 -3.27 -2.84 -11.21
N ILE A 58 -4.47 -3.37 -11.13
CA ILE A 58 -4.83 -4.46 -10.20
C ILE A 58 -4.94 -5.75 -10.98
N THR A 59 -5.91 -5.83 -11.89
CA THR A 59 -6.01 -6.94 -12.83
C THR A 59 -4.90 -6.81 -13.89
N GLY A 60 -4.18 -7.90 -14.15
CA GLY A 60 -3.15 -7.93 -15.20
C GLY A 60 -1.76 -7.44 -14.78
N ASP A 61 -1.59 -6.95 -13.55
CA ASP A 61 -0.28 -6.61 -13.02
C ASP A 61 0.51 -7.88 -12.70
N MET A 62 1.79 -7.91 -13.11
CA MET A 62 2.63 -9.10 -12.98
C MET A 62 3.39 -9.18 -11.66
N PHE A 63 3.33 -8.13 -10.84
CA PHE A 63 4.11 -7.99 -9.63
C PHE A 63 3.24 -7.82 -8.39
N LEU A 64 2.06 -7.21 -8.51
CA LEU A 64 1.11 -7.07 -7.41
C LEU A 64 0.62 -8.47 -6.97
N SER A 65 1.00 -8.85 -5.76
CA SER A 65 0.71 -10.19 -5.18
C SER A 65 -0.38 -10.15 -4.13
N SER A 66 -0.46 -9.09 -3.33
CA SER A 66 -1.38 -9.01 -2.20
C SER A 66 -1.96 -7.62 -2.01
N LEU A 67 -3.16 -7.59 -1.42
CA LEU A 67 -3.89 -6.40 -1.01
C LEU A 67 -4.50 -6.66 0.36
N LEU A 68 -3.89 -6.10 1.40
CA LEU A 68 -4.37 -6.17 2.78
C LEU A 68 -5.20 -4.92 3.08
N ARG A 69 -6.51 -5.06 3.22
CA ARG A 69 -7.43 -3.94 3.48
C ARG A 69 -7.21 -3.37 4.87
N ILE A 70 -7.12 -2.04 4.98
CA ILE A 70 -6.90 -1.32 6.24
C ILE A 70 -8.01 -0.30 6.59
N THR A 71 -9.05 -0.17 5.76
CA THR A 71 -10.24 0.62 6.10
C THR A 71 -11.45 -0.27 6.32
N LYS A 72 -12.26 0.04 7.32
CA LYS A 72 -13.55 -0.62 7.54
C LYS A 72 -14.59 -0.24 6.51
N GLU A 73 -14.69 1.06 6.21
CA GLU A 73 -15.64 1.60 5.24
C GLU A 73 -14.91 2.17 4.01
N PRO A 74 -15.53 2.15 2.83
CA PRO A 74 -15.01 2.86 1.67
C PRO A 74 -14.93 4.36 1.89
N LEU A 75 -13.82 4.96 1.47
CA LEU A 75 -13.64 6.41 1.43
C LEU A 75 -14.27 7.00 0.17
N ALA A 76 -14.73 8.25 0.27
CA ALA A 76 -15.20 9.01 -0.88
C ALA A 76 -14.02 9.36 -1.81
N LEU A 77 -14.00 8.78 -3.02
CA LEU A 77 -12.84 8.84 -3.92
C LEU A 77 -12.42 10.25 -4.34
N ASP A 78 -13.38 11.15 -4.50
CA ASP A 78 -13.18 12.54 -4.93
C ASP A 78 -12.32 13.36 -3.95
N THR A 79 -12.40 13.02 -2.66
CA THR A 79 -11.69 13.72 -1.59
C THR A 79 -10.52 12.91 -1.05
N ALA A 80 -10.65 11.58 -0.98
CA ALA A 80 -9.67 10.69 -0.36
C ALA A 80 -8.27 10.83 -0.97
N GLU A 81 -8.15 10.88 -2.30
CA GLU A 81 -6.82 10.94 -2.94
C GLU A 81 -6.02 12.17 -2.55
N ASN A 82 -6.66 13.34 -2.54
CA ASN A 82 -5.99 14.60 -2.24
C ASN A 82 -5.61 14.67 -0.75
N ILE A 83 -6.43 14.10 0.13
CA ILE A 83 -6.15 14.01 1.57
C ILE A 83 -4.95 13.10 1.81
N ILE A 84 -4.97 11.89 1.24
CA ILE A 84 -3.87 10.92 1.38
C ILE A 84 -2.57 11.48 0.81
N GLU A 85 -2.60 12.11 -0.37
CA GLU A 85 -1.42 12.76 -0.95
C GLU A 85 -0.86 13.85 -0.03
N LYS A 86 -1.72 14.71 0.51
CA LYS A 86 -1.31 15.79 1.42
C LYS A 86 -0.67 15.23 2.69
N ILE A 87 -1.16 14.12 3.23
CA ILE A 87 -0.57 13.44 4.39
C ILE A 87 0.77 12.80 4.01
N ALA A 88 0.81 12.06 2.90
CA ALA A 88 2.03 11.41 2.43
C ALA A 88 3.18 12.39 2.16
N LEU A 89 2.88 13.59 1.65
CA LEU A 89 3.88 14.64 1.41
C LEU A 89 4.47 15.25 2.69
N ARG A 90 3.86 15.03 3.86
CA ARG A 90 4.43 15.46 5.16
C ARG A 90 5.47 14.46 5.68
N ILE A 91 5.47 13.25 5.16
CA ILE A 91 6.37 12.18 5.58
C ILE A 91 7.59 12.21 4.65
N PRO A 92 8.74 12.71 5.12
CA PRO A 92 9.93 12.77 4.28
C PRO A 92 10.32 11.34 3.85
N PRO A 93 10.66 11.12 2.58
CA PRO A 93 11.32 9.88 2.20
C PRO A 93 12.61 9.72 3.02
N PRO A 94 13.01 8.48 3.35
CA PRO A 94 14.22 8.25 4.12
C PRO A 94 15.46 8.75 3.37
N GLU A 95 16.44 9.25 4.13
CA GLU A 95 17.68 9.80 3.56
C GLU A 95 18.61 8.71 3.01
N ASN A 96 18.51 7.49 3.53
CA ASN A 96 19.33 6.36 3.11
C ASN A 96 18.86 5.81 1.76
N GLY A 97 19.71 5.03 1.09
CA GLY A 97 19.41 4.41 -0.20
C GLY A 97 19.17 2.90 -0.10
N ASP A 98 18.79 2.42 1.09
CA ASP A 98 18.80 1.01 1.42
C ASP A 98 17.57 0.28 0.90
N PHE A 99 17.74 -1.00 0.60
CA PHE A 99 16.65 -1.81 0.08
C PHE A 99 15.63 -2.11 1.20
N GLY A 100 14.33 -1.90 0.92
CA GLY A 100 13.24 -2.26 1.83
C GLY A 100 12.63 -1.08 2.60
N GLU A 101 13.12 0.13 2.40
CA GLU A 101 12.63 1.33 3.09
C GLU A 101 11.19 1.76 2.72
N CYS A 102 10.65 1.21 1.63
CA CYS A 102 9.26 1.40 1.25
C CYS A 102 8.26 0.89 2.29
N ALA A 103 8.57 -0.22 2.99
CA ALA A 103 7.65 -0.80 3.96
C ALA A 103 7.55 0.04 5.24
N PRO A 104 8.66 0.44 5.89
CA PRO A 104 8.62 1.41 6.99
C PRO A 104 7.89 2.71 6.62
N TRP A 105 8.18 3.29 5.45
CA TRP A 105 7.50 4.51 5.00
C TRP A 105 5.99 4.31 4.81
N ALA A 106 5.57 3.18 4.25
CA ALA A 106 4.15 2.87 4.09
C ALA A 106 3.44 2.70 5.45
N LEU A 107 4.09 2.10 6.44
CA LEU A 107 3.54 1.97 7.80
C LEU A 107 3.47 3.33 8.52
N GLU A 108 4.45 4.20 8.32
CA GLU A 108 4.40 5.58 8.83
C GLU A 108 3.24 6.37 8.19
N LEU A 109 2.96 6.14 6.90
CA LEU A 109 1.77 6.71 6.26
C LEU A 109 0.47 6.16 6.88
N VAL A 110 0.39 4.88 7.23
CA VAL A 110 -0.78 4.34 7.94
C VAL A 110 -0.94 4.99 9.32
N GLN A 111 0.16 5.17 10.05
CA GLN A 111 0.16 5.87 11.34
C GLN A 111 -0.35 7.32 11.21
N ALA A 112 0.12 8.06 10.21
CA ALA A 112 -0.35 9.43 9.96
C ALA A 112 -1.82 9.48 9.53
N LEU A 113 -2.31 8.48 8.78
CA LEU A 113 -3.73 8.36 8.44
C LEU A 113 -4.59 8.07 9.68
N TYR A 114 -4.07 7.31 10.65
CA TYR A 114 -4.73 7.06 11.92
C TYR A 114 -4.86 8.35 12.74
N GLU A 115 -3.79 9.14 12.82
CA GLU A 115 -3.78 10.44 13.51
C GLU A 115 -4.81 11.43 12.94
N GLU A 116 -5.11 11.33 11.63
CA GLU A 116 -6.14 12.11 10.94
C GLU A 116 -7.54 11.44 10.97
N GLY A 117 -7.69 10.30 11.65
CA GLY A 117 -8.95 9.58 11.83
C GLY A 117 -9.48 8.87 10.58
N ILE A 118 -8.62 8.59 9.60
CA ILE A 118 -8.99 7.97 8.31
C ILE A 118 -8.97 6.44 8.39
N VAL A 119 -8.07 5.88 9.19
CA VAL A 119 -7.98 4.46 9.50
C VAL A 119 -8.05 4.28 11.01
N ASP A 120 -8.62 3.18 11.48
CA ASP A 120 -8.60 2.81 12.90
C ASP A 120 -7.46 1.81 13.09
N LEU A 121 -6.32 2.26 13.62
CA LEU A 121 -5.11 1.45 13.78
C LEU A 121 -4.95 1.03 15.24
N LEU A 122 -4.81 -0.27 15.47
CA LEU A 122 -4.61 -0.83 16.80
C LEU A 122 -3.12 -0.90 17.19
N ASP A 123 -2.29 -1.40 16.28
CA ASP A 123 -0.87 -1.65 16.53
C ASP A 123 -0.11 -1.67 15.19
N VAL A 124 0.82 -0.73 15.02
CA VAL A 124 1.58 -0.55 13.77
C VAL A 124 2.65 -1.61 13.57
N ASP A 125 3.25 -2.11 14.65
CA ASP A 125 4.31 -3.11 14.59
C ASP A 125 3.72 -4.46 14.20
N GLN A 126 2.59 -4.82 14.82
CA GLN A 126 1.83 -6.02 14.46
C GLN A 126 1.23 -5.96 13.06
N LEU A 127 0.78 -4.77 12.61
CA LEU A 127 0.38 -4.57 11.21
C LEU A 127 1.57 -4.82 10.25
N GLY A 128 2.77 -4.37 10.63
CA GLY A 128 4.00 -4.61 9.89
C GLY A 128 4.32 -6.09 9.71
N GLU A 129 4.20 -6.88 10.79
CA GLU A 129 4.37 -8.33 10.75
C GLU A 129 3.29 -9.01 9.89
N GLU A 130 2.03 -8.58 10.01
CA GLU A 130 0.91 -9.11 9.24
C GLU A 130 1.10 -8.87 7.74
N VAL A 131 1.44 -7.65 7.33
CA VAL A 131 1.61 -7.31 5.91
C VAL A 131 2.80 -8.04 5.29
N ASP A 132 3.93 -8.16 6.02
CA ASP A 132 5.11 -8.88 5.55
C ASP A 132 4.81 -10.37 5.36
N SER A 133 4.18 -11.02 6.35
CA SER A 133 3.79 -12.42 6.28
C SER A 133 2.82 -12.66 5.12
N PHE A 134 1.74 -11.87 5.04
CA PHE A 134 0.72 -12.01 4.01
C PHE A 134 1.28 -11.80 2.60
N ALA A 135 2.18 -10.82 2.41
CA ALA A 135 2.84 -10.59 1.13
C ALA A 135 3.76 -11.75 0.74
N LYS A 136 4.51 -12.34 1.68
CA LYS A 136 5.36 -13.52 1.43
C LYS A 136 4.55 -14.74 1.01
N GLU A 137 3.44 -15.01 1.69
CA GLU A 137 2.52 -16.11 1.36
C GLU A 137 1.82 -15.91 0.01
N SER A 138 1.64 -14.64 -0.40
CA SER A 138 0.90 -14.29 -1.61
C SER A 138 1.76 -14.23 -2.89
N ARG A 139 3.05 -14.58 -2.84
CA ARG A 139 3.95 -14.53 -4.01
C ARG A 139 3.40 -15.24 -5.26
N ALA A 140 2.68 -16.34 -5.09
CA ALA A 140 2.09 -17.12 -6.18
C ALA A 140 0.94 -16.41 -6.94
N TYR A 141 0.52 -15.24 -6.46
CA TYR A 141 -0.50 -14.39 -7.08
C TYR A 141 0.07 -13.28 -7.96
N ALA A 142 1.39 -13.00 -7.90
CA ALA A 142 2.06 -12.04 -8.79
C ALA A 142 2.13 -12.58 -10.23
N ARG A 143 1.00 -12.52 -10.94
CA ARG A 143 0.82 -13.05 -12.30
C ARG A 143 -0.27 -12.26 -13.02
N ARG A 144 -0.10 -12.05 -14.33
CA ARG A 144 -1.07 -11.32 -15.17
C ARG A 144 -2.47 -11.94 -15.18
N ASP A 145 -2.56 -13.26 -14.99
CA ASP A 145 -3.82 -14.01 -15.05
C ASP A 145 -4.47 -14.24 -13.69
N LYS A 146 -3.92 -13.65 -12.62
CA LYS A 146 -4.47 -13.75 -11.27
C LYS A 146 -4.81 -12.38 -10.70
N PHE A 147 -5.90 -12.34 -9.94
CA PHE A 147 -6.17 -11.23 -9.06
C PHE A 147 -5.25 -11.34 -7.82
N PRO A 148 -4.73 -10.24 -7.26
CA PRO A 148 -3.93 -10.30 -6.04
C PRO A 148 -4.71 -10.91 -4.87
N ASN A 149 -3.98 -11.55 -3.96
CA ASN A 149 -4.59 -12.15 -2.78
C ASN A 149 -5.18 -11.05 -1.88
N LEU A 150 -6.42 -11.24 -1.42
CA LEU A 150 -7.16 -10.25 -0.64
C LEU A 150 -7.33 -10.71 0.80
N ALA A 151 -7.05 -9.82 1.74
CA ALA A 151 -7.36 -10.02 3.15
C ALA A 151 -7.79 -8.68 3.77
N THR A 152 -8.31 -8.73 5.00
CA THR A 152 -8.54 -7.54 5.83
C THR A 152 -7.63 -7.64 7.03
N SER A 153 -6.98 -6.54 7.38
CA SER A 153 -6.07 -6.48 8.51
C SER A 153 -6.80 -6.77 9.81
N ASN A 154 -6.16 -7.53 10.69
CA ASN A 154 -6.64 -7.72 12.06
C ASN A 154 -6.32 -6.51 12.97
N PHE A 155 -5.40 -5.66 12.53
CA PHE A 155 -4.84 -4.52 13.25
C PHE A 155 -5.34 -3.16 12.72
N CYS A 156 -6.23 -3.16 11.71
CA CYS A 156 -7.02 -1.99 11.35
C CYS A 156 -8.54 -2.30 11.33
N ARG A 157 -9.37 -1.66 12.18
CA ARG A 157 -10.76 -2.12 12.49
C ARG A 157 -11.93 -1.12 12.33
#